data_AF-A0A9D1IE84-F1
#
_entry.id   AF-A0A9D1IE84-F1
#
_cell.length_a   1.000
_cell.length_b   1.000
_cell.length_c   1.000
_cell.angle_alpha   90.00
_cell.angle_beta   90.00
_cell.angle_gamma   90.00
#
_symmetry.space_group_name_H-M   'P 1'
#
loop_
_entity.id
_entity.type
_entity.pdbx_description
1 polymer ?
#
loop_
_entity_poly.entity_id
_entity_poly.type
_entity_poly.pdbx_seq_one_letter_code
_entity_poly.pdbx_strand_id
1 'polypeptide(L)'
;MENAKELFIRAFLEAERLDNAGLPGEDGVQWTFSDRFETSMDRLIRKNNRVSFSTRRTVTKSLLAAIVAVVVLFAGLMSVSATRKPILEFVKKIFPQYNEISLSENSAVPAAAPGTEYTLAELPDGYALAVYKETAHSFFSVWKNSAGEEIAFSQNPLDTSFTVDNEHKYRELEINGFPAYFTEDEAGAFLRWTDGRYWFAVNVPASAKGYIGQGTAPRLAAKERALADLPDGFVLETYEKDDLGVFSVWKNSAGEEIAFSRSPLDTSFTVDNEHRYRELTINGYEAYQNVYDRNAILLWTDGAHWYNLSVPARYQDAMFDLAESITGEKLHVQA
;
A
#
# COMPACT_ATOMS: atom_id res chain seq x y z
N MET A 1 -41.37 58.93 13.76
CA MET A 1 -42.55 58.10 13.49
C MET A 1 -42.10 56.65 13.64
N GLU A 2 -42.50 55.97 14.71
CA GLU A 2 -42.16 54.55 14.90
C GLU A 2 -42.69 53.74 13.71
N ASN A 3 -41.86 52.82 13.22
CA ASN A 3 -42.18 51.98 12.06
C ASN A 3 -43.33 51.04 12.42
N ALA A 4 -44.40 51.03 11.63
CA ALA A 4 -45.57 50.15 11.86
C ALA A 4 -45.18 48.66 11.99
N LYS A 5 -44.11 48.23 11.32
CA LYS A 5 -43.56 46.88 11.44
C LYS A 5 -42.96 46.61 12.82
N GLU A 6 -42.34 47.60 13.42
CA GLU A 6 -41.70 47.51 14.75
C GLU A 6 -42.75 47.49 15.86
N LEU A 7 -43.83 48.26 15.69
CA LEU A 7 -45.02 48.22 16.54
C LEU A 7 -45.71 46.85 16.48
N PHE A 8 -45.83 46.25 15.28
CA PHE A 8 -46.41 44.92 15.11
C PHE A 8 -45.56 43.83 15.77
N ILE A 9 -44.24 43.87 15.60
CA ILE A 9 -43.31 42.90 16.22
C ILE A 9 -43.38 43.00 17.75
N ARG A 10 -43.41 44.21 18.31
CA ARG A 10 -43.54 44.41 19.76
C ARG A 10 -44.87 43.89 20.28
N ALA A 11 -45.98 44.20 19.61
CA ALA A 11 -47.30 43.70 19.99
C ALA A 11 -47.37 42.16 19.92
N PHE A 12 -46.72 41.54 18.93
CA PHE A 12 -46.65 40.08 18.81
C PHE A 12 -45.83 39.44 19.94
N LEU A 13 -44.64 39.98 20.23
CA LEU A 13 -43.79 39.51 21.33
C LEU A 13 -44.45 39.72 22.71
N GLU A 14 -45.21 40.79 22.87
CA GLU A 14 -45.92 41.08 24.12
C GLU A 14 -47.14 40.17 24.31
N ALA A 15 -47.85 39.83 23.22
CA ALA A 15 -48.91 38.83 23.24
C ALA A 15 -48.37 37.43 23.57
N GLU A 16 -47.26 37.01 22.95
CA GLU A 16 -46.59 35.73 23.26
C GLU A 16 -46.12 35.69 24.72
N ARG A 17 -45.59 36.81 25.24
CA ARG A 17 -45.19 36.91 26.64
C ARG A 17 -46.38 36.80 27.60
N LEU A 18 -47.52 37.38 27.25
CA LEU A 18 -48.75 37.31 28.06
C LEU A 18 -49.36 35.90 28.04
N ASP A 19 -49.38 35.23 26.89
CA ASP A 19 -49.86 33.84 26.77
C ASP A 19 -48.98 32.87 27.58
N ASN A 20 -47.67 33.10 27.61
CA ASN A 20 -46.72 32.27 28.36
C ASN A 20 -46.55 32.68 29.83
N ALA A 21 -47.14 33.80 30.28
CA ALA A 21 -46.98 34.30 31.65
C ALA A 21 -47.57 33.39 32.74
N GLY A 22 -48.48 32.48 32.35
CA GLY A 22 -49.11 31.50 33.26
C GLY A 22 -48.40 30.15 33.32
N LEU A 23 -47.34 29.93 32.53
CA LEU A 23 -46.59 28.68 32.55
C LEU A 23 -45.57 28.69 33.70
N PRO A 24 -45.48 27.62 34.51
CA PRO A 24 -44.43 27.50 35.51
C PRO A 24 -43.05 27.53 34.82
N GLY A 25 -42.06 28.13 35.49
CA GLY A 25 -40.65 28.06 35.06
C GLY A 25 -40.16 26.61 34.95
N GLU A 26 -39.08 26.36 34.20
CA GLU A 26 -38.55 25.00 33.94
C GLU A 26 -38.33 24.18 35.23
N ASP A 27 -37.99 24.87 36.31
CA ASP A 27 -37.77 24.38 37.68
C ASP A 27 -39.05 24.03 38.46
N GLY A 28 -40.23 24.41 37.95
CA GLY A 28 -41.55 24.10 38.50
C GLY A 28 -42.30 22.94 37.82
N VAL A 29 -41.78 22.41 36.70
CA VAL A 29 -42.42 21.29 35.98
C VAL A 29 -41.96 19.96 36.59
N GLN A 30 -42.68 19.48 37.59
CA GLN A 30 -42.53 18.11 38.10
C GLN A 30 -43.10 17.12 37.07
N TRP A 31 -42.25 16.61 36.18
CA TRP A 31 -42.60 15.56 35.22
C TRP A 31 -42.60 14.21 35.94
N THR A 32 -43.78 13.62 36.13
CA THR A 32 -43.90 12.19 36.46
C THR A 32 -44.15 11.43 35.17
N PHE A 33 -43.15 10.67 34.73
CA PHE A 33 -43.29 9.82 33.56
C PHE A 33 -44.30 8.70 33.85
N SER A 34 -45.13 8.34 32.87
CA SER A 34 -45.99 7.16 33.02
C SER A 34 -45.14 5.90 33.18
N ASP A 35 -45.63 4.90 33.93
CA ASP A 35 -44.95 3.61 34.08
C ASP A 35 -44.54 2.97 32.74
N ARG A 36 -45.37 3.16 31.70
CA ARG A 36 -45.10 2.69 30.34
C ARG A 36 -43.90 3.41 29.72
N PHE A 37 -43.77 4.71 29.96
CA PHE A 37 -42.66 5.52 29.48
C PHE A 37 -41.38 5.19 30.25
N GLU A 38 -41.42 5.09 31.58
CA GLU A 38 -40.26 4.65 32.38
C GLU A 38 -39.80 3.25 31.97
N THR A 39 -40.73 2.31 31.78
CA THR A 39 -40.40 0.96 31.30
C THR A 39 -39.76 0.98 29.91
N SER A 40 -40.18 1.90 29.04
CA SER A 40 -39.63 2.05 27.69
C SER A 40 -38.26 2.73 27.73
N MET A 41 -38.08 3.74 28.58
CA MET A 41 -36.82 4.42 28.85
C MET A 41 -35.81 3.43 29.43
N ASP A 42 -36.18 2.67 30.46
CA ASP A 42 -35.37 1.61 31.04
C ASP A 42 -35.05 0.50 30.04
N ARG A 43 -35.94 0.22 29.09
CA ARG A 43 -35.67 -0.75 28.02
C ARG A 43 -34.64 -0.20 27.03
N LEU A 44 -34.67 1.10 26.75
CA LEU A 44 -33.68 1.79 25.91
C LEU A 44 -32.33 1.93 26.63
N ILE A 45 -32.31 2.34 27.90
CA ILE A 45 -31.12 2.39 28.74
C ILE A 45 -30.53 0.99 28.90
N ARG A 46 -31.36 -0.04 29.13
CA ARG A 46 -30.89 -1.44 29.12
C ARG A 46 -30.39 -1.90 27.76
N LYS A 47 -30.93 -1.42 26.64
CA LYS A 47 -30.39 -1.73 25.29
C LYS A 47 -29.07 -1.02 25.03
N ASN A 48 -28.94 0.24 25.45
CA ASN A 48 -27.72 1.04 25.31
C ASN A 48 -26.60 0.49 26.22
N ASN A 49 -26.92 0.15 27.47
CA ASN A 49 -25.98 -0.47 28.42
C ASN A 49 -25.80 -1.99 28.19
N ARG A 50 -26.59 -2.61 27.30
CA ARG A 50 -26.39 -4.00 26.80
C ARG A 50 -25.60 -4.08 25.50
N VAL A 51 -25.13 -2.95 24.94
CA VAL A 51 -23.90 -2.98 24.14
C VAL A 51 -22.68 -2.97 25.08
N SER A 52 -22.75 -3.73 26.16
CA SER A 52 -21.58 -4.36 26.73
C SER A 52 -21.41 -5.65 25.96
N PHE A 53 -20.36 -5.71 25.13
CA PHE A 53 -19.90 -6.99 24.60
C PHE A 53 -19.80 -7.96 25.77
N SER A 54 -20.56 -9.05 25.68
CA SER A 54 -20.49 -10.15 26.64
C SER A 54 -19.07 -10.70 26.65
N THR A 55 -18.29 -10.23 27.62
CA THR A 55 -16.96 -10.73 27.93
C THR A 55 -17.11 -12.07 28.64
N ARG A 56 -17.32 -13.15 27.86
CA ARG A 56 -16.87 -14.50 28.20
C ARG A 56 -16.94 -15.42 26.99
N ARG A 57 -15.75 -15.85 26.55
CA ARG A 57 -15.44 -16.96 25.60
C ARG A 57 -15.89 -16.76 24.15
N THR A 58 -15.04 -16.06 23.37
CA THR A 58 -14.17 -16.62 22.31
C THR A 58 -13.37 -15.45 21.74
N VAL A 59 -12.07 -15.43 22.01
CA VAL A 59 -11.15 -14.30 21.78
C VAL A 59 -10.75 -14.14 20.30
N THR A 60 -11.30 -14.93 19.38
CA THR A 60 -10.90 -14.90 17.97
C THR A 60 -11.58 -13.82 17.12
N LYS A 61 -12.68 -13.20 17.55
CA LYS A 61 -13.57 -12.45 16.63
C LYS A 61 -13.20 -11.01 16.29
N SER A 62 -12.34 -10.30 17.03
CA SER A 62 -12.03 -8.90 16.67
C SER A 62 -10.95 -8.82 15.58
N LEU A 63 -9.94 -9.68 15.63
CA LEU A 63 -9.01 -9.82 14.50
C LEU A 63 -9.66 -10.60 13.35
N LEU A 64 -10.51 -11.62 13.60
CA LEU A 64 -11.32 -12.21 12.52
C LEU A 64 -12.22 -11.18 11.83
N ALA A 65 -12.79 -10.22 12.55
CA ALA A 65 -13.62 -9.19 11.93
C ALA A 65 -12.77 -8.23 11.08
N ALA A 66 -11.55 -7.90 11.52
CA ALA A 66 -10.60 -7.13 10.72
C ALA A 66 -10.09 -7.92 9.51
N ILE A 67 -9.74 -9.21 9.67
CA ILE A 67 -9.35 -10.14 8.61
C ILE A 67 -10.51 -10.33 7.63
N VAL A 68 -11.75 -10.51 8.10
CA VAL A 68 -12.94 -10.62 7.24
C VAL A 68 -13.24 -9.29 6.55
N ALA A 69 -13.04 -8.15 7.19
CA ALA A 69 -13.19 -6.84 6.55
C ALA A 69 -12.12 -6.62 5.47
N VAL A 70 -10.86 -7.00 5.72
CA VAL A 70 -9.76 -6.96 4.75
C VAL A 70 -10.04 -7.93 3.61
N VAL A 71 -10.41 -9.18 3.87
CA VAL A 71 -10.79 -10.18 2.85
C VAL A 71 -12.04 -9.74 2.07
N VAL A 72 -13.01 -9.06 2.67
CA VAL A 72 -14.19 -8.52 1.97
C VAL A 72 -13.84 -7.27 1.15
N LEU A 73 -12.88 -6.45 1.59
CA LEU A 73 -12.30 -5.36 0.78
C LEU A 73 -11.54 -5.93 -0.43
N PHE A 74 -10.71 -6.96 -0.23
CA PHE A 74 -9.99 -7.66 -1.30
C PHE A 74 -10.95 -8.41 -2.26
N ALA A 75 -11.95 -9.13 -1.73
CA ALA A 75 -12.92 -9.89 -2.53
C ALA A 75 -13.96 -8.99 -3.23
N GLY A 76 -14.28 -7.81 -2.67
CA GLY A 76 -15.13 -6.81 -3.31
C GLY A 76 -14.49 -6.17 -4.53
N LEU A 77 -13.15 -6.12 -4.57
CA LEU A 77 -12.36 -5.61 -5.69
C LEU A 77 -12.07 -6.67 -6.77
N MET A 78 -12.35 -7.96 -6.51
CA MET A 78 -12.32 -9.04 -7.52
C MET A 78 -13.39 -8.87 -8.62
N SER A 79 -14.22 -7.83 -8.54
CA SER A 79 -15.11 -7.46 -9.63
C SER A 79 -14.34 -6.67 -10.71
N VAL A 80 -13.72 -7.45 -11.59
CA VAL A 80 -13.23 -7.09 -12.94
C VAL A 80 -11.83 -6.44 -13.01
N SER A 81 -10.78 -7.26 -13.03
CA SER A 81 -9.60 -6.99 -13.87
C SER A 81 -9.29 -8.19 -14.78
N ALA A 82 -9.95 -8.16 -15.92
CA ALA A 82 -9.61 -8.72 -17.22
C ALA A 82 -8.61 -9.90 -17.30
N THR A 83 -9.15 -11.12 -17.39
CA THR A 83 -8.46 -12.31 -17.97
C THR A 83 -8.15 -12.18 -19.48
N ARG A 84 -8.11 -10.96 -20.02
CA ARG A 84 -7.65 -10.73 -21.39
C ARG A 84 -6.14 -10.57 -21.37
N LYS A 85 -5.42 -11.41 -22.12
CA LYS A 85 -4.01 -11.13 -22.42
C LYS A 85 -3.92 -9.71 -22.97
N PRO A 86 -3.06 -8.84 -22.41
CA PRO A 86 -2.88 -7.50 -22.94
C PRO A 86 -2.46 -7.61 -24.41
N ILE A 87 -3.10 -6.83 -25.27
CA ILE A 87 -2.66 -6.69 -26.66
C ILE A 87 -1.52 -5.68 -26.60
N LEU A 88 -0.29 -6.17 -26.72
CA LEU A 88 0.92 -5.35 -26.74
C LEU A 88 1.46 -5.32 -28.16
N GLU A 89 1.35 -4.17 -28.80
CA GLU A 89 1.95 -3.89 -30.09
C GLU A 89 3.02 -2.81 -29.91
N PHE A 90 4.25 -3.13 -30.32
CA PHE A 90 5.40 -2.23 -30.21
C PHE A 90 5.65 -1.55 -31.55
N VAL A 91 5.90 -0.24 -31.51
CA VAL A 91 6.23 0.58 -32.66
C VAL A 91 7.71 0.95 -32.57
N LYS A 92 8.44 0.67 -33.65
CA LYS A 92 9.85 1.04 -33.79
C LYS A 92 10.01 2.11 -34.87
N LYS A 93 10.57 3.27 -34.50
CA LYS A 93 11.03 4.27 -35.46
C LYS A 93 12.55 4.16 -35.58
N ILE A 94 13.05 4.12 -36.81
CA ILE A 94 14.48 3.95 -37.11
C ILE A 94 15.06 5.32 -37.46
N PHE A 95 16.07 5.74 -36.70
CA PHE A 95 16.88 6.92 -36.99
C PHE A 95 18.32 6.49 -37.29
N PRO A 96 19.14 7.36 -37.91
CA PRO A 96 20.51 7.01 -38.29
C PRO A 96 21.41 6.57 -37.12
N GLN A 97 21.14 7.07 -35.91
CA GLN A 97 22.01 6.89 -34.73
C GLN A 97 21.31 6.18 -33.56
N TYR A 98 19.99 5.98 -33.66
CA TYR A 98 19.22 5.31 -32.63
C TYR A 98 17.91 4.77 -33.19
N ASN A 99 17.30 3.85 -32.47
CA ASN A 99 15.93 3.44 -32.68
C ASN A 99 15.08 3.96 -31.52
N GLU A 100 13.92 4.53 -31.81
CA GLU A 100 12.92 4.87 -30.80
C GLU A 100 11.92 3.72 -30.72
N ILE A 101 11.72 3.21 -29.51
CA ILE A 101 10.77 2.14 -29.21
C ILE A 101 9.65 2.71 -28.34
N SER A 102 8.41 2.47 -28.76
CA SER A 102 7.22 2.86 -28.02
C SER A 102 6.14 1.78 -28.13
N LEU A 103 5.12 1.87 -27.29
CA LEU A 103 3.88 1.13 -27.52
C LEU A 103 3.05 1.81 -28.61
N SER A 104 2.27 1.02 -29.34
CA SER A 104 1.19 1.52 -30.18
C SER A 104 0.09 2.14 -29.34
N GLU A 105 -0.68 3.06 -29.93
CA GLU A 105 -1.87 3.64 -29.29
C GLU A 105 -2.97 2.61 -29.03
N ASN A 106 -2.96 1.49 -29.75
CA ASN A 106 -3.93 0.39 -29.60
C ASN A 106 -3.54 -0.60 -28.48
N SER A 107 -2.36 -0.42 -27.89
CA SER A 107 -1.86 -1.33 -26.87
C SER A 107 -2.62 -1.14 -25.55
N ALA A 108 -3.11 -2.24 -25.00
CA ALA A 108 -3.72 -2.25 -23.67
C ALA A 108 -2.68 -2.73 -22.67
N VAL A 109 -1.97 -1.79 -22.06
CA VAL A 109 -0.99 -2.10 -21.00
C VAL A 109 -1.76 -2.51 -19.74
N PRO A 110 -1.47 -3.66 -19.12
CA PRO A 110 -2.01 -3.96 -17.80
C PRO A 110 -1.62 -2.83 -16.85
N ALA A 111 -2.52 -2.41 -15.97
CA ALA A 111 -2.11 -1.54 -14.87
C ALA A 111 -0.91 -2.22 -14.18
N ALA A 112 0.24 -1.54 -14.16
CA ALA A 112 1.41 -2.07 -13.51
C ALA A 112 1.02 -2.30 -12.05
N ALA A 113 1.05 -3.56 -11.60
CA ALA A 113 0.70 -3.88 -10.23
C ALA A 113 1.52 -3.00 -9.28
N PRO A 114 0.88 -2.17 -8.46
CA PRO A 114 1.56 -1.46 -7.41
C PRO A 114 2.47 -2.41 -6.60
N GLY A 115 3.77 -2.11 -6.57
CA GLY A 115 4.65 -2.63 -5.53
C GLY A 115 5.39 -3.94 -5.77
N THR A 116 5.40 -4.53 -6.98
CA THR A 116 6.39 -5.59 -7.29
C THR A 116 7.68 -4.97 -7.83
N GLU A 117 8.62 -4.77 -6.91
CA GLU A 117 10.01 -4.40 -7.22
C GLU A 117 10.79 -5.66 -7.57
N TYR A 118 11.63 -5.59 -8.60
CA TYR A 118 12.58 -6.64 -8.95
C TYR A 118 14.02 -6.17 -8.72
N THR A 119 14.91 -7.14 -8.54
CA THR A 119 16.36 -6.95 -8.51
C THR A 119 17.07 -8.10 -9.19
N LEU A 120 18.37 -7.95 -9.47
CA LEU A 120 19.18 -9.01 -10.05
C LEU A 120 19.40 -10.12 -9.01
N ALA A 121 19.02 -11.36 -9.34
CA ALA A 121 19.09 -12.49 -8.42
C ALA A 121 20.53 -12.98 -8.19
N GLU A 122 21.36 -12.91 -9.21
CA GLU A 122 22.75 -13.35 -9.20
C GLU A 122 23.61 -12.23 -9.78
N LEU A 123 24.60 -11.76 -9.02
CA LEU A 123 25.56 -10.76 -9.50
C LEU A 123 26.92 -11.42 -9.72
N PRO A 124 27.73 -10.93 -10.67
CA PRO A 124 29.13 -11.30 -10.75
C PRO A 124 29.85 -11.06 -9.42
N ASP A 125 30.82 -11.93 -9.11
CA ASP A 125 31.58 -11.85 -7.85
C ASP A 125 32.26 -10.48 -7.68
N GLY A 126 32.22 -9.96 -6.45
CA GLY A 126 32.91 -8.72 -6.07
C GLY A 126 32.11 -7.43 -6.28
N TYR A 127 30.86 -7.51 -6.73
CA TYR A 127 29.95 -6.36 -6.82
C TYR A 127 29.11 -6.23 -5.54
N ALA A 128 29.09 -5.02 -4.95
CA ALA A 128 28.27 -4.69 -3.79
C ALA A 128 27.33 -3.53 -4.09
N LEU A 129 26.14 -3.50 -3.48
CA LEU A 129 25.16 -2.44 -3.72
C LEU A 129 25.74 -1.08 -3.29
N ALA A 130 25.77 -0.13 -4.21
CA ALA A 130 26.32 1.20 -4.02
C ALA A 130 25.24 2.29 -4.08
N VAL A 131 24.25 2.13 -4.95
CA VAL A 131 23.13 3.08 -5.08
C VAL A 131 21.83 2.30 -5.19
N TYR A 132 20.83 2.74 -4.44
CA TYR A 132 19.44 2.35 -4.61
C TYR A 132 18.58 3.62 -4.70
N LYS A 133 17.69 3.67 -5.69
CA LYS A 133 16.72 4.75 -5.88
C LYS A 133 15.38 4.16 -6.25
N GLU A 134 14.35 4.69 -5.61
CA GLU A 134 12.96 4.37 -5.86
C GLU A 134 12.19 5.66 -6.14
N THR A 135 11.27 5.57 -7.08
CA THR A 135 10.25 6.58 -7.35
C THR A 135 8.89 5.90 -7.30
N ALA A 136 7.80 6.65 -7.47
CA ALA A 136 6.44 6.07 -7.41
C ALA A 136 6.25 4.82 -8.29
N HIS A 137 6.95 4.74 -9.44
CA HIS A 137 6.74 3.65 -10.41
C HIS A 137 8.02 3.05 -11.02
N SER A 138 9.20 3.59 -10.69
CA SER A 138 10.49 3.12 -11.23
C SER A 138 11.50 2.82 -10.13
N PHE A 139 12.27 1.75 -10.33
CA PHE A 139 13.33 1.29 -9.44
C PHE A 139 14.67 1.33 -10.16
N PHE A 140 15.73 1.71 -9.44
CA PHE A 140 17.08 1.79 -9.96
C PHE A 140 18.11 1.35 -8.92
N SER A 141 18.99 0.45 -9.31
CA SER A 141 20.06 -0.07 -8.46
C SER A 141 21.39 -0.04 -9.19
N VAL A 142 22.47 0.31 -8.48
CA VAL A 142 23.84 0.24 -8.98
C VAL A 142 24.68 -0.56 -8.00
N TRP A 143 25.38 -1.57 -8.51
CA TRP A 143 26.39 -2.31 -7.77
C TRP A 143 27.77 -1.93 -8.27
N LYS A 144 28.73 -1.78 -7.36
CA LYS A 144 30.09 -1.34 -7.65
C LYS A 144 31.10 -2.35 -7.11
N ASN A 145 32.14 -2.63 -7.90
CA ASN A 145 33.25 -3.46 -7.46
C ASN A 145 34.43 -2.63 -6.95
N SER A 146 35.48 -3.29 -6.43
CA SER A 146 36.68 -2.63 -5.90
C SER A 146 37.49 -1.86 -6.95
N ALA A 147 37.34 -2.19 -8.24
CA ALA A 147 37.96 -1.46 -9.34
C ALA A 147 37.14 -0.22 -9.76
N GLY A 148 35.97 -0.03 -9.17
CA GLY A 148 35.07 1.08 -9.46
C GLY A 148 34.15 0.85 -10.66
N GLU A 149 34.12 -0.35 -11.22
CA GLU A 149 33.20 -0.73 -12.30
C GLU A 149 31.79 -0.92 -11.75
N GLU A 150 30.78 -0.63 -12.57
CA GLU A 150 29.39 -0.52 -12.13
C GLU A 150 28.45 -1.37 -12.98
N ILE A 151 27.62 -2.18 -12.32
CA ILE A 151 26.45 -2.82 -12.93
C ILE A 151 25.23 -1.99 -12.52
N ALA A 152 24.44 -1.54 -13.49
CA ALA A 152 23.23 -0.77 -13.24
C ALA A 152 22.00 -1.55 -13.70
N PHE A 153 20.95 -1.59 -12.88
CA PHE A 153 19.67 -2.18 -13.19
C PHE A 153 18.56 -1.13 -13.03
N SER A 154 17.58 -1.17 -13.92
CA SER A 154 16.38 -0.36 -13.81
C SER A 154 15.13 -1.15 -14.18
N GLN A 155 14.05 -0.83 -13.48
CA GLN A 155 12.69 -1.28 -13.78
C GLN A 155 11.83 -0.03 -13.96
N ASN A 156 11.10 0.04 -15.08
CA ASN A 156 10.19 1.14 -15.40
C ASN A 156 8.83 0.58 -15.88
N PRO A 157 7.75 1.34 -15.77
CA PRO A 157 6.46 0.98 -16.36
C PRO A 157 6.57 0.76 -17.88
N LEU A 158 5.75 -0.14 -18.42
CA LEU A 158 5.82 -0.49 -19.85
C LEU A 158 5.43 0.67 -20.78
N ASP A 159 4.59 1.61 -20.31
CA ASP A 159 4.10 2.77 -21.07
C ASP A 159 5.19 3.81 -21.44
N THR A 160 6.41 3.62 -20.93
CA THR A 160 7.53 4.52 -21.18
C THR A 160 8.18 4.22 -22.53
N SER A 161 8.30 5.24 -23.40
CA SER A 161 9.12 5.13 -24.62
C SER A 161 10.60 5.31 -24.30
N PHE A 162 11.47 4.72 -25.12
CA PHE A 162 12.92 4.85 -24.95
C PHE A 162 13.64 4.82 -26.29
N THR A 163 14.88 5.29 -26.28
CA THR A 163 15.78 5.14 -27.42
C THR A 163 16.80 4.04 -27.14
N VAL A 164 17.20 3.35 -28.20
CA VAL A 164 18.29 2.37 -28.19
C VAL A 164 19.30 2.79 -29.22
N ASP A 165 20.55 2.90 -28.81
CA ASP A 165 21.65 3.13 -29.75
C ASP A 165 21.70 2.03 -30.82
N ASN A 166 21.86 2.44 -32.08
CA ASN A 166 22.00 1.52 -33.20
C ASN A 166 23.32 1.71 -33.96
N GLU A 167 24.23 2.55 -33.45
CA GLU A 167 25.54 2.79 -34.04
C GLU A 167 26.54 1.68 -33.72
N HIS A 168 26.36 1.00 -32.57
CA HIS A 168 27.23 -0.09 -32.13
C HIS A 168 26.64 -1.48 -32.46
N LYS A 169 27.13 -2.55 -31.81
CA LYS A 169 26.64 -3.91 -32.05
C LYS A 169 25.22 -4.07 -31.51
N TYR A 170 24.24 -3.70 -32.31
CA TYR A 170 22.82 -3.81 -32.02
C TYR A 170 22.25 -5.17 -32.43
N ARG A 171 21.47 -5.78 -31.54
CA ARG A 171 20.71 -7.00 -31.80
C ARG A 171 19.31 -6.90 -31.20
N GLU A 172 18.32 -7.31 -31.99
CA GLU A 172 16.98 -7.60 -31.48
C GLU A 172 16.90 -9.07 -31.10
N LEU A 173 16.33 -9.32 -29.94
CA LEU A 173 16.16 -10.64 -29.35
C LEU A 173 14.68 -10.83 -29.00
N GLU A 174 14.29 -12.08 -28.79
CA GLU A 174 13.01 -12.42 -28.20
C GLU A 174 13.27 -13.12 -26.86
N ILE A 175 12.73 -12.57 -25.78
CA ILE A 175 12.86 -13.12 -24.43
C ILE A 175 11.45 -13.34 -23.89
N ASN A 176 11.11 -14.59 -23.56
CA ASN A 176 9.78 -14.96 -23.05
C ASN A 176 8.61 -14.51 -23.95
N GLY A 177 8.81 -14.49 -25.27
CA GLY A 177 7.80 -14.06 -26.24
C GLY A 177 7.65 -12.54 -26.41
N PHE A 178 8.56 -11.75 -25.83
CA PHE A 178 8.58 -10.30 -25.93
C PHE A 178 9.88 -9.79 -26.58
N PRO A 179 9.84 -8.62 -27.24
CA PRO A 179 11.04 -8.03 -27.81
C PRO A 179 12.03 -7.60 -26.72
N ALA A 180 13.30 -7.81 -27.02
CA ALA A 180 14.42 -7.31 -26.24
C ALA A 180 15.48 -6.70 -27.17
N TYR A 181 16.19 -5.71 -26.64
CA TYR A 181 17.14 -4.89 -27.38
C TYR A 181 18.49 -4.95 -26.68
N PHE A 182 19.48 -5.46 -27.40
CA PHE A 182 20.84 -5.63 -26.91
C PHE A 182 21.78 -4.72 -27.69
N THR A 183 22.65 -4.00 -26.99
CA THR A 183 23.76 -3.24 -27.58
C THR A 183 25.07 -3.58 -26.87
N GLU A 184 26.17 -3.57 -27.62
CA GLU A 184 27.52 -3.78 -27.09
C GLU A 184 28.52 -2.90 -27.81
N ASP A 185 29.40 -2.27 -27.04
CA ASP A 185 30.53 -1.46 -27.49
C ASP A 185 31.81 -1.86 -26.74
N GLU A 186 32.88 -1.06 -26.80
CA GLU A 186 34.10 -1.35 -26.05
C GLU A 186 33.97 -1.12 -24.53
N ALA A 187 33.06 -0.24 -24.12
CA ALA A 187 32.85 0.12 -22.72
C ALA A 187 32.04 -0.95 -21.96
N GLY A 188 31.13 -1.65 -22.64
CA GLY A 188 30.24 -2.57 -21.98
C GLY A 188 29.17 -3.18 -22.88
N ALA A 189 28.11 -3.63 -22.23
CA ALA A 189 26.90 -4.10 -22.90
C ALA A 189 25.66 -3.61 -22.17
N PHE A 190 24.59 -3.44 -22.94
CA PHE A 190 23.29 -3.03 -22.44
C PHE A 190 22.22 -3.95 -22.99
N LEU A 191 21.31 -4.38 -22.12
CA LEU A 191 20.15 -5.18 -22.48
C LEU A 191 18.91 -4.54 -21.90
N ARG A 192 17.89 -4.34 -22.74
CA ARG A 192 16.55 -3.92 -22.33
C ARG A 192 15.53 -4.94 -22.79
N TRP A 193 14.65 -5.37 -21.90
CA TRP A 193 13.64 -6.40 -22.18
C TRP A 193 12.37 -6.14 -21.38
N THR A 194 11.31 -6.88 -21.70
CA THR A 194 10.02 -6.79 -21.00
C THR A 194 9.42 -8.16 -20.71
N ASP A 195 8.62 -8.22 -19.65
CA ASP A 195 7.72 -9.33 -19.30
C ASP A 195 6.26 -9.06 -19.71
N GLY A 196 6.01 -7.96 -20.43
CA GLY A 196 4.68 -7.47 -20.78
C GLY A 196 4.01 -6.59 -19.72
N ARG A 197 4.72 -6.27 -18.62
CA ARG A 197 4.24 -5.38 -17.55
C ARG A 197 5.24 -4.26 -17.25
N TYR A 198 6.54 -4.54 -17.31
CA TYR A 198 7.61 -3.57 -17.08
C TYR A 198 8.65 -3.58 -18.20
N TRP A 199 9.34 -2.45 -18.35
CA TRP A 199 10.65 -2.41 -19.00
C TRP A 199 11.76 -2.61 -17.99
N PHE A 200 12.57 -3.63 -18.21
CA PHE A 200 13.80 -3.87 -17.48
C PHE A 200 14.98 -3.43 -18.34
N ALA A 201 15.99 -2.82 -17.72
CA ALA A 201 17.26 -2.57 -18.39
C ALA A 201 18.42 -2.87 -17.46
N VAL A 202 19.47 -3.47 -18.02
CA VAL A 202 20.74 -3.73 -17.34
C VAL A 202 21.88 -3.16 -18.18
N ASN A 203 22.80 -2.46 -17.53
CA ASN A 203 24.06 -2.01 -18.11
C ASN A 203 25.20 -2.69 -17.36
N VAL A 204 26.16 -3.25 -18.09
CA VAL A 204 27.33 -3.92 -17.52
C VAL A 204 28.63 -3.40 -18.14
N PRO A 205 29.73 -3.38 -17.38
CA PRO A 205 31.03 -3.00 -17.90
C PRO A 205 31.59 -4.09 -18.82
N ALA A 206 32.64 -3.75 -19.57
CA ALA A 206 33.34 -4.66 -20.47
C ALA A 206 33.75 -5.98 -19.81
N SER A 207 34.18 -5.93 -18.53
CA SER A 207 34.58 -7.09 -17.73
C SER A 207 33.43 -8.06 -17.44
N ALA A 208 32.19 -7.60 -17.49
CA ALA A 208 31.00 -8.37 -17.15
C ALA A 208 30.04 -8.62 -18.33
N LYS A 209 30.45 -8.37 -19.58
CA LYS A 209 29.63 -8.64 -20.78
C LYS A 209 29.04 -10.06 -20.84
N GLY A 210 29.79 -11.05 -20.34
CA GLY A 210 29.35 -12.44 -20.26
C GLY A 210 28.06 -12.65 -19.45
N TYR A 211 27.73 -11.72 -18.56
CA TYR A 211 26.52 -11.76 -17.72
C TYR A 211 25.22 -11.56 -18.51
N ILE A 212 25.24 -10.84 -19.64
CA ILE A 212 24.00 -10.43 -20.37
C ILE A 212 23.99 -10.79 -21.86
N GLY A 213 24.93 -11.63 -22.33
CA GLY A 213 25.22 -11.82 -23.75
C GLY A 213 24.70 -13.09 -24.44
N GLN A 214 23.90 -13.95 -23.79
CA GLN A 214 23.57 -15.30 -24.30
C GLN A 214 22.13 -15.50 -24.82
N GLY A 215 21.37 -14.43 -25.07
CA GLY A 215 19.98 -14.55 -25.53
C GLY A 215 18.97 -14.88 -24.42
N THR A 216 19.41 -14.86 -23.17
CA THR A 216 18.57 -14.97 -21.97
C THR A 216 18.75 -13.72 -21.12
N ALA A 217 17.65 -13.19 -20.59
CA ALA A 217 17.72 -12.11 -19.61
C ALA A 217 18.32 -12.62 -18.29
N PRO A 218 18.99 -11.73 -17.52
CA PRO A 218 19.38 -12.04 -16.16
C PRO A 218 18.20 -12.52 -15.33
N ARG A 219 18.46 -13.46 -14.42
CA ARG A 219 17.42 -13.91 -13.47
C ARG A 219 17.06 -12.75 -12.55
N LEU A 220 15.78 -12.43 -12.50
CA LEU A 220 15.23 -11.44 -11.58
C LEU A 220 14.69 -12.13 -10.33
N ALA A 221 14.90 -11.51 -9.17
CA ALA A 221 14.25 -11.85 -7.92
C ALA A 221 13.27 -10.73 -7.57
N ALA A 222 12.06 -11.08 -7.15
CA ALA A 222 11.15 -10.10 -6.58
C ALA A 222 11.70 -9.66 -5.22
N LYS A 223 11.80 -8.35 -5.00
CA LYS A 223 12.13 -7.79 -3.70
C LYS A 223 10.86 -7.81 -2.86
N GLU A 224 10.83 -8.73 -1.90
CA GLU A 224 9.73 -8.84 -0.94
C GLU A 224 10.03 -7.93 0.25
N ARG A 225 9.26 -6.86 0.40
CA ARG A 225 9.20 -6.12 1.67
C ARG A 225 8.31 -6.90 2.63
N ALA A 226 8.94 -7.74 3.43
CA ALA A 226 8.29 -8.47 4.51
C ALA A 226 8.68 -7.86 5.85
N LEU A 227 7.84 -8.08 6.88
CA LEU A 227 8.22 -7.82 8.27
C LEU A 227 9.42 -8.67 8.64
N ALA A 228 10.60 -8.05 8.73
CA ALA A 228 11.73 -8.62 9.44
C ALA A 228 11.51 -8.34 10.93
N ASP A 229 11.92 -9.25 11.82
CA ASP A 229 11.96 -8.98 13.27
C ASP A 229 10.61 -9.04 14.01
N LEU A 230 9.74 -9.95 13.58
CA LEU A 230 8.55 -10.33 14.36
C LEU A 230 8.91 -10.78 15.77
N PRO A 231 8.04 -10.54 16.78
CA PRO A 231 8.22 -11.11 18.10
C PRO A 231 8.37 -12.64 18.09
N ASP A 232 9.14 -13.18 19.03
CA ASP A 232 9.39 -14.62 19.13
C ASP A 232 8.10 -15.45 19.17
N GLY A 233 8.10 -16.54 18.42
CA GLY A 233 7.03 -17.55 18.43
C GLY A 233 5.88 -17.28 17.45
N PHE A 234 5.94 -16.21 16.66
CA PHE A 234 5.01 -15.97 15.55
C PHE A 234 5.47 -16.69 14.27
N VAL A 235 4.57 -17.44 13.65
CA VAL A 235 4.82 -18.19 12.41
C VAL A 235 3.82 -17.75 11.35
N LEU A 236 4.25 -17.62 10.10
CA LEU A 236 3.40 -17.21 8.98
C LEU A 236 2.27 -18.25 8.79
N GLU A 237 1.01 -17.80 8.88
CA GLU A 237 -0.19 -18.61 8.68
C GLU A 237 -0.84 -18.31 7.31
N THR A 238 -0.87 -17.02 6.94
CA THR A 238 -1.48 -16.56 5.68
C THR A 238 -0.54 -15.61 4.96
N TYR A 239 -0.41 -15.78 3.65
CA TYR A 239 0.22 -14.85 2.73
C TYR A 239 -0.61 -14.77 1.46
N GLU A 240 -1.09 -13.58 1.12
CA GLU A 240 -1.84 -13.30 -0.10
C GLU A 240 -1.21 -12.10 -0.80
N LYS A 241 -1.12 -12.19 -2.14
CA LYS A 241 -0.58 -11.13 -2.98
C LYS A 241 -1.35 -11.08 -4.29
N ASP A 242 -1.76 -9.88 -4.68
CA ASP A 242 -2.38 -9.60 -5.97
C ASP A 242 -1.95 -8.21 -6.47
N ASP A 243 -2.62 -7.71 -7.51
CA ASP A 243 -2.34 -6.38 -8.08
C ASP A 243 -2.80 -5.23 -7.15
N LEU A 244 -3.54 -5.49 -6.07
CA LEU A 244 -4.03 -4.50 -5.10
C LEU A 244 -3.17 -4.43 -3.85
N GLY A 245 -2.27 -5.41 -3.64
CA GLY A 245 -1.35 -5.34 -2.52
C GLY A 245 -0.85 -6.69 -2.02
N VAL A 246 -0.28 -6.62 -0.81
CA VAL A 246 0.18 -7.78 -0.05
C VAL A 246 -0.59 -7.81 1.27
N PHE A 247 -0.99 -9.01 1.69
CA PHE A 247 -1.56 -9.28 3.00
C PHE A 247 -0.84 -10.46 3.65
N SER A 248 -0.52 -10.35 4.93
CA SER A 248 0.17 -11.41 5.66
C SER A 248 -0.32 -11.49 7.10
N VAL A 249 -0.46 -12.72 7.61
CA VAL A 249 -0.82 -12.99 9.01
C VAL A 249 0.17 -13.98 9.60
N TRP A 250 0.73 -13.62 10.75
CA TRP A 250 1.52 -14.52 11.57
C TRP A 250 0.78 -14.84 12.85
N LYS A 251 0.92 -16.07 13.34
CA LYS A 251 0.24 -16.57 14.53
C LYS A 251 1.19 -17.30 15.45
N ASN A 252 1.00 -17.11 16.75
CA ASN A 252 1.74 -17.84 17.77
C ASN A 252 0.93 -18.99 18.36
N SER A 253 1.57 -19.81 19.20
CA SER A 253 0.93 -20.95 19.87
C SER A 253 -0.19 -20.57 20.83
N ALA A 254 -0.26 -19.31 21.27
CA ALA A 254 -1.34 -18.78 22.10
C ALA A 254 -2.57 -18.35 21.26
N GLY A 255 -2.46 -18.40 19.93
CA GLY A 255 -3.50 -17.96 19.00
C GLY A 255 -3.58 -16.45 18.85
N GLU A 256 -2.54 -15.71 19.26
CA GLU A 256 -2.42 -14.29 18.94
C GLU A 256 -1.86 -14.12 17.55
N GLU A 257 -2.30 -13.07 16.88
CA GLU A 257 -2.05 -12.86 15.46
C GLU A 257 -1.48 -11.45 15.25
N ILE A 258 -0.49 -11.35 14.36
CA ILE A 258 0.04 -10.10 13.79
C ILE A 258 -0.41 -10.07 12.34
N ALA A 259 -1.03 -8.98 11.92
CA ALA A 259 -1.50 -8.80 10.55
C ALA A 259 -0.81 -7.60 9.91
N PHE A 260 -0.40 -7.76 8.66
CA PHE A 260 0.24 -6.73 7.86
C PHE A 260 -0.43 -6.64 6.50
N SER A 261 -0.62 -5.41 6.03
CA SER A 261 -1.00 -5.17 4.65
C SER A 261 -0.26 -3.99 4.06
N ARG A 262 -0.01 -4.08 2.75
CA ARG A 262 0.53 -3.01 1.91
C ARG A 262 -0.38 -2.83 0.72
N SER A 263 -0.81 -1.60 0.44
CA SER A 263 -1.64 -1.24 -0.71
C SER A 263 -1.11 0.03 -1.40
N PRO A 264 -1.61 0.40 -2.59
CA PRO A 264 -1.16 1.57 -3.34
C PRO A 264 -1.64 2.85 -2.67
N LEU A 265 -0.91 3.94 -2.88
CA LEU A 265 -1.32 5.27 -2.43
C LEU A 265 -2.37 5.90 -3.38
N ASP A 266 -3.54 5.30 -3.47
CA ASP A 266 -4.71 5.84 -4.19
C ASP A 266 -6.01 5.74 -3.39
N THR A 267 -6.05 4.84 -2.42
CA THR A 267 -7.15 4.68 -1.48
C THR A 267 -7.09 5.73 -0.36
N SER A 268 -8.20 6.44 -0.13
CA SER A 268 -8.38 7.25 1.08
C SER A 268 -8.53 6.34 2.30
N PHE A 269 -7.73 6.57 3.35
CA PHE A 269 -7.89 5.87 4.62
C PHE A 269 -8.65 6.73 5.62
N THR A 270 -9.52 6.09 6.40
CA THR A 270 -10.16 6.70 7.57
C THR A 270 -9.51 6.13 8.82
N VAL A 271 -9.01 7.02 9.67
CA VAL A 271 -8.44 6.64 10.97
C VAL A 271 -9.44 7.03 12.05
N ASP A 272 -9.80 6.07 12.88
CA ASP A 272 -10.57 6.29 14.10
C ASP A 272 -9.73 7.14 15.07
N ASN A 273 -10.27 8.22 15.62
CA ASN A 273 -9.55 9.12 16.53
C ASN A 273 -9.99 8.97 18.00
N GLU A 274 -10.88 8.03 18.31
CA GLU A 274 -11.48 7.89 19.64
C GLU A 274 -10.66 6.98 20.58
N HIS A 275 -9.72 6.19 20.05
CA HIS A 275 -9.07 5.08 20.77
C HIS A 275 -7.57 5.27 20.97
N ARG A 276 -7.19 6.11 21.94
CA ARG A 276 -5.79 6.39 22.32
C ARG A 276 -4.91 6.67 21.09
N TYR A 277 -5.45 7.54 20.23
CA TYR A 277 -4.85 7.97 18.98
C TYR A 277 -3.52 8.71 19.21
N ARG A 278 -2.54 8.43 18.35
CA ARG A 278 -1.26 9.13 18.29
C ARG A 278 -0.80 9.33 16.85
N GLU A 279 -0.29 10.52 16.57
CA GLU A 279 0.43 10.83 15.34
C GLU A 279 1.93 10.68 15.58
N LEU A 280 2.60 10.05 14.63
CA LEU A 280 4.03 9.78 14.63
C LEU A 280 4.60 10.00 13.23
N THR A 281 5.93 9.88 13.13
CA THR A 281 6.64 9.92 11.86
C THR A 281 7.48 8.65 11.75
N ILE A 282 7.33 7.93 10.64
CA ILE A 282 8.14 6.74 10.33
C ILE A 282 8.91 7.05 9.05
N ASN A 283 10.24 7.00 9.11
CA ASN A 283 11.11 7.31 7.97
C ASN A 283 10.79 8.64 7.25
N GLY A 284 10.37 9.66 8.00
CA GLY A 284 10.04 10.98 7.47
C GLY A 284 8.60 11.14 6.95
N TYR A 285 7.78 10.10 7.00
CA TYR A 285 6.37 10.11 6.57
C TYR A 285 5.40 10.03 7.74
N GLU A 286 4.19 10.57 7.56
CA GLU A 286 3.14 10.55 8.57
C GLU A 286 2.70 9.12 8.89
N ALA A 287 2.50 8.88 10.18
CA ALA A 287 2.01 7.62 10.72
C ALA A 287 0.96 7.88 11.82
N TYR A 288 -0.01 6.98 11.91
CA TYR A 288 -1.16 7.10 12.80
C TYR A 288 -1.33 5.79 13.57
N GLN A 289 -1.25 5.88 14.89
CA GLN A 289 -1.42 4.73 15.79
C GLN A 289 -2.72 4.84 16.57
N ASN A 290 -3.46 3.74 16.66
CA ASN A 290 -4.57 3.56 17.58
C ASN A 290 -4.34 2.37 18.49
N VAL A 291 -4.66 2.52 19.77
CA VAL A 291 -4.49 1.46 20.76
C VAL A 291 -5.83 1.13 21.40
N TYR A 292 -6.37 -0.02 21.02
CA TYR A 292 -7.57 -0.61 21.61
C TYR A 292 -7.19 -1.51 22.79
N ASP A 293 -8.18 -2.01 23.53
CA ASP A 293 -7.94 -2.89 24.68
C ASP A 293 -7.23 -4.20 24.31
N ARG A 294 -7.39 -4.66 23.05
CA ARG A 294 -6.90 -5.98 22.60
C ARG A 294 -5.81 -5.92 21.56
N ASN A 295 -5.79 -4.88 20.73
CA ASN A 295 -4.83 -4.71 19.66
C ASN A 295 -4.43 -3.24 19.52
N ALA A 296 -3.27 -3.04 18.92
CA ALA A 296 -2.85 -1.75 18.41
C ALA A 296 -2.81 -1.84 16.87
N ILE A 297 -3.13 -0.72 16.22
CA ILE A 297 -3.12 -0.56 14.77
C ILE A 297 -2.21 0.62 14.46
N LEU A 298 -1.33 0.44 13.48
CA LEU A 298 -0.43 1.46 12.97
C LEU A 298 -0.64 1.55 11.47
N LEU A 299 -1.00 2.74 11.01
CA LEU A 299 -1.12 3.08 9.59
C LEU A 299 -0.02 4.06 9.24
N TRP A 300 0.73 3.84 8.17
CA TRP A 300 1.74 4.79 7.71
C TRP A 300 1.93 4.70 6.20
N THR A 301 2.67 5.65 5.64
CA THR A 301 3.01 5.68 4.21
C THR A 301 4.53 5.81 4.00
N ASP A 302 5.00 5.47 2.81
CA ASP A 302 6.34 5.83 2.30
C ASP A 302 6.26 6.82 1.13
N GLY A 303 5.09 7.44 0.90
CA GLY A 303 4.83 8.33 -0.22
C GLY A 303 4.43 7.61 -1.52
N ALA A 304 4.45 6.28 -1.57
CA ALA A 304 4.00 5.48 -2.71
C ALA A 304 2.98 4.39 -2.33
N HIS A 305 3.00 3.93 -1.07
CA HIS A 305 2.14 2.87 -0.55
C HIS A 305 1.53 3.28 0.79
N TRP A 306 0.40 2.64 1.11
CA TRP A 306 -0.13 2.57 2.46
C TRP A 306 0.27 1.26 3.11
N TYR A 307 0.64 1.34 4.39
CA TYR A 307 0.99 0.20 5.22
C TYR A 307 0.08 0.17 6.44
N ASN A 308 -0.47 -1.00 6.75
CA ASN A 308 -1.25 -1.22 7.97
C ASN A 308 -0.70 -2.43 8.72
N LEU A 309 -0.32 -2.20 9.98
CA LEU A 309 0.14 -3.20 10.91
C LEU A 309 -0.83 -3.28 12.09
N SER A 310 -1.38 -4.47 12.33
CA SER A 310 -2.11 -4.76 13.57
C SER A 310 -1.36 -5.79 14.40
N VAL A 311 -1.15 -5.45 15.68
CA VAL A 311 -0.51 -6.33 16.66
C VAL A 311 -1.38 -6.45 17.91
N PRO A 312 -1.24 -7.51 18.72
CA PRO A 312 -1.85 -7.55 20.05
C PRO A 312 -1.38 -6.36 20.90
N ALA A 313 -2.26 -5.78 21.73
CA ALA A 313 -1.99 -4.51 22.41
C ALA A 313 -0.72 -4.52 23.28
N ARG A 314 -0.33 -5.71 23.79
CA ARG A 314 0.92 -5.90 24.54
C ARG A 314 2.20 -5.71 23.71
N TYR A 315 2.10 -5.73 22.38
CA TYR A 315 3.20 -5.50 21.43
C TYR A 315 3.15 -4.10 20.81
N GLN A 316 2.31 -3.18 21.32
CA GLN A 316 2.18 -1.81 20.80
C GLN A 316 3.53 -1.06 20.70
N ASP A 317 4.45 -1.34 21.63
CA ASP A 317 5.73 -0.65 21.71
C ASP A 317 6.73 -1.16 20.66
N ALA A 318 6.53 -2.39 20.15
CA ALA A 318 7.35 -2.97 19.10
C ALA A 318 6.89 -2.56 17.68
N MET A 319 5.75 -1.88 17.55
CA MET A 319 5.20 -1.54 16.24
C MET A 319 6.09 -0.61 15.43
N PHE A 320 6.80 0.29 16.11
CA PHE A 320 7.70 1.23 15.44
C PHE A 320 8.88 0.49 14.81
N ASP A 321 9.56 -0.36 15.58
CA ASP A 321 10.68 -1.16 15.10
C ASP A 321 10.26 -2.12 13.96
N LEU A 322 9.07 -2.73 14.07
CA LEU A 322 8.48 -3.56 13.02
C LEU A 322 8.16 -2.76 11.74
N ALA A 323 7.69 -1.53 11.88
CA ALA A 323 7.39 -0.67 10.74
C ALA A 323 8.67 -0.20 10.04
N GLU A 324 9.72 0.11 10.81
CA GLU A 324 11.04 0.44 10.25
C GLU A 324 11.69 -0.76 9.56
N SER A 325 11.54 -1.97 10.11
CA SER A 325 12.17 -3.18 9.56
C SER A 325 11.67 -3.56 8.16
N ILE A 326 10.42 -3.21 7.81
CA ILE A 326 9.84 -3.42 6.47
C ILE A 326 10.61 -2.65 5.38
N THR A 327 11.29 -1.57 5.77
CA THR A 327 12.12 -0.77 4.85
C THR A 327 13.53 -1.34 4.67
N GLY A 328 13.89 -2.39 5.41
CA GLY A 328 15.17 -3.08 5.36
C GLY A 328 15.16 -4.31 4.44
N GLU A 329 16.12 -4.38 3.53
CA GLU A 329 16.28 -5.43 2.52
C GLU A 329 16.33 -6.86 3.07
N LYS A 330 15.40 -7.73 2.66
CA LYS A 330 15.63 -9.19 2.59
C LYS A 330 15.19 -9.73 1.23
N LEU A 331 16.16 -10.22 0.47
CA LEU A 331 15.94 -10.94 -0.78
C LEU A 331 15.36 -12.32 -0.45
N HIS A 332 14.15 -12.62 -0.91
CA HIS A 332 13.67 -13.99 -0.98
C HIS A 332 14.00 -14.56 -2.36
N VAL A 333 15.05 -15.37 -2.41
CA VAL A 333 15.36 -16.21 -3.57
C VAL A 333 14.39 -17.37 -3.53
N GLN A 334 13.42 -17.40 -4.44
CA GLN A 334 12.65 -18.62 -4.67
C GLN A 334 13.61 -19.68 -5.24
N ALA A 335 13.65 -20.83 -4.57
CA ALA A 335 14.46 -21.99 -4.94
C ALA A 335 14.13 -22.48 -6.36
#